data_AF-A0AAE1CUH7-F1
#
_entry.id   AF-A0AAE1CUH7-F1
#
_cell.length_a   1.000
_cell.length_b   1.000
_cell.length_c   1.000
_cell.angle_alpha   90.00
_cell.angle_beta   90.00
_cell.angle_gamma   90.00
#
_symmetry.space_group_name_H-M   'P 1'
#
loop_
_entity.id
_entity.type
_entity.pdbx_description
1 polymer ?
#
loop_
_entity_poly.entity_id
_entity_poly.type
_entity_poly.pdbx_seq_one_letter_code
_entity_poly.pdbx_strand_id
1 'polypeptide(L)'
;MPLVIAMEAARQLHSDTVATIQGKALYSNAEEKLLGTVTSFIYRNAEEKLLGTVTSGSQPSLDTFQSLLQQHPDVFHPAHTAKTLQCHWLLMKQYHLLPDQTVQPMPRGDHILNLSDIEDFMNDEDIG
;
A
#
# COMPACT_ATOMS: atom_id res chain seq x y z
N MET A 1 -0.58 -0.05 -65.32
CA MET A 1 -1.63 0.35 -64.35
C MET A 1 -1.65 -0.46 -63.04
N PRO A 2 -1.37 -1.79 -62.95
CA PRO A 2 -1.51 -2.52 -61.68
C PRO A 2 -0.32 -2.35 -60.70
N LEU A 3 0.88 -2.08 -61.21
CA LEU A 3 2.11 -2.04 -60.41
C LEU A 3 2.19 -0.79 -59.49
N VAL A 4 1.59 0.32 -59.93
CA VAL A 4 1.53 1.58 -59.17
C VAL A 4 0.60 1.43 -57.95
N ILE A 5 -0.55 0.77 -58.14
CA ILE A 5 -1.54 0.49 -57.08
C ILE A 5 -0.93 -0.43 -56.01
N ALA A 6 -0.17 -1.45 -56.43
CA ALA A 6 0.51 -2.35 -55.50
C ALA A 6 1.57 -1.63 -54.63
N MET A 7 2.32 -0.70 -55.22
CA MET A 7 3.32 0.11 -54.50
C MET A 7 2.68 1.10 -53.51
N GLU A 8 1.55 1.71 -53.89
CA GLU A 8 0.79 2.59 -52.99
C GLU A 8 0.13 1.83 -51.83
N ALA A 9 -0.44 0.65 -52.10
CA ALA A 9 -0.99 -0.21 -51.07
C ALA A 9 0.08 -0.68 -50.07
N ALA A 10 1.28 -1.05 -50.56
CA ALA A 10 2.41 -1.40 -49.69
C ALA A 10 2.86 -0.22 -48.81
N ARG A 11 2.94 0.99 -49.36
CA ARG A 11 3.26 2.20 -48.59
C ARG A 11 2.23 2.53 -47.52
N GLN A 12 0.94 2.37 -47.82
CA GLN A 12 -0.14 2.59 -46.84
C GLN A 12 -0.08 1.56 -45.71
N LEU A 13 0.16 0.29 -46.00
CA LEU A 13 0.31 -0.76 -44.99
C LEU A 13 1.46 -0.47 -44.00
N HIS A 14 2.60 0.05 -44.48
CA HIS A 14 3.70 0.43 -43.60
C HIS A 14 3.35 1.61 -42.69
N SER A 15 2.70 2.65 -43.22
CA SER A 15 2.26 3.80 -42.43
C SER A 15 1.23 3.43 -41.37
N ASP A 16 0.25 2.60 -41.74
CA ASP A 16 -0.84 2.18 -40.87
C ASP A 16 -0.34 1.24 -39.76
N THR A 17 0.61 0.36 -40.10
CA THR A 17 1.29 -0.49 -39.11
C THR A 17 2.11 0.34 -38.13
N VAL A 18 2.85 1.36 -38.60
CA VAL A 18 3.64 2.25 -37.72
C VAL A 18 2.72 3.08 -36.80
N ALA A 19 1.62 3.62 -37.33
CA ALA A 19 0.62 4.34 -36.53
C ALA A 19 -0.07 3.43 -35.52
N THR A 20 -0.33 2.17 -35.88
CA THR A 20 -0.90 1.15 -34.97
C THR A 20 0.09 0.73 -33.88
N ILE A 21 1.38 0.61 -34.20
CA ILE A 21 2.44 0.31 -33.22
C ILE A 21 2.65 1.50 -32.28
N GLN A 22 2.69 2.73 -32.80
CA GLN A 22 2.78 3.96 -31.99
C GLN A 22 1.53 4.16 -31.12
N GLY A 23 0.33 3.89 -31.66
CA GLY A 23 -0.93 3.97 -30.92
C GLY A 23 -1.08 2.91 -29.83
N LYS A 24 -0.38 1.77 -29.92
CA LYS A 24 -0.28 0.76 -28.85
C LYS A 24 0.84 1.06 -27.85
N ALA A 25 1.78 1.93 -28.19
CA ALA A 25 2.89 2.37 -27.35
C ALA A 25 2.63 3.78 -26.78
N LEU A 26 1.42 4.03 -26.25
CA LEU A 26 1.05 5.31 -25.63
C LEU A 26 1.93 5.64 -24.41
N TYR A 27 2.52 4.63 -23.78
CA TYR A 27 3.46 4.76 -22.68
C TYR A 27 4.63 3.82 -22.88
N SER A 28 5.85 4.31 -22.64
CA SER A 28 7.01 3.45 -22.49
C SER A 28 6.83 2.54 -21.26
N ASN A 29 7.44 1.34 -21.26
CA ASN A 29 7.46 0.44 -20.09
C ASN A 29 7.91 1.17 -18.81
N ALA A 30 8.82 2.15 -18.94
CA ALA A 30 9.26 2.97 -17.83
C ALA A 30 8.16 3.90 -17.31
N GLU A 31 7.37 4.50 -18.20
CA GLU A 31 6.26 5.40 -17.85
C GLU A 31 5.10 4.62 -17.23
N GLU A 32 4.78 3.42 -17.74
CA GLU A 32 3.78 2.53 -17.13
C GLU A 32 4.18 2.14 -15.70
N LYS A 33 5.44 1.80 -15.47
CA LYS A 33 5.96 1.47 -14.13
C LYS A 33 5.91 2.67 -13.18
N LEU A 34 6.25 3.86 -13.67
CA LEU A 34 6.15 5.10 -12.91
C LEU A 34 4.69 5.40 -12.57
N LEU A 35 3.77 5.25 -13.53
CA LEU A 35 2.34 5.45 -13.33
C LEU A 35 1.80 4.48 -12.28
N GLY A 36 2.18 3.20 -12.34
CA GLY A 36 1.84 2.21 -11.31
C GLY A 36 2.34 2.61 -9.93
N THR A 37 3.59 3.08 -9.83
CA THR A 37 4.19 3.51 -8.55
C THR A 37 3.49 4.73 -7.96
N VAL A 38 3.25 5.76 -8.78
CA VAL A 38 2.54 6.99 -8.37
C VAL A 38 1.11 6.66 -7.94
N THR A 39 0.44 5.80 -8.69
CA THR A 39 -0.91 5.34 -8.40
C THR A 39 -0.95 4.65 -7.04
N SER A 40 -0.08 3.67 -6.80
CA SER A 40 0.02 2.98 -5.50
C SER A 40 0.37 3.92 -4.34
N PHE A 41 1.20 4.95 -4.57
CA PHE A 41 1.54 5.93 -3.56
C PHE A 41 0.34 6.80 -3.16
N ILE A 42 -0.46 7.25 -4.14
CA ILE A 42 -1.66 8.06 -3.88
C ILE A 42 -2.66 7.29 -3.03
N TYR A 43 -2.94 6.03 -3.37
CA TYR A 43 -3.84 5.20 -2.57
C TYR A 43 -3.29 4.98 -1.16
N ARG A 44 -2.01 4.62 -1.02
CA ARG A 44 -1.42 4.28 0.28
C ARG A 44 -1.64 5.33 1.36
N ASN A 45 -1.41 6.62 1.06
CA ASN A 45 -1.57 7.66 2.08
C ASN A 45 -3.02 7.82 2.56
N ALA A 46 -3.97 7.71 1.62
CA ALA A 46 -5.39 7.82 1.94
C ALA A 46 -5.90 6.57 2.68
N GLU A 47 -5.39 5.39 2.33
CA GLU A 47 -5.65 4.12 3.01
C GLU A 47 -5.13 4.14 4.45
N GLU A 48 -3.89 4.58 4.68
CA GLU A 48 -3.29 4.70 6.02
C GLU A 48 -4.12 5.62 6.93
N LYS A 49 -4.67 6.71 6.38
CA LYS A 49 -5.56 7.62 7.12
C LYS A 49 -6.86 6.94 7.55
N LEU A 50 -7.47 6.13 6.68
CA LEU A 50 -8.67 5.36 7.02
C LEU A 50 -8.37 4.24 8.01
N LEU A 51 -7.25 3.52 7.84
CA LEU A 51 -6.83 2.48 8.77
C LEU A 51 -6.49 3.06 10.15
N GLY A 52 -5.97 4.28 10.22
CA GLY A 52 -5.73 5.01 11.47
C GLY A 52 -7.01 5.41 12.23
N THR A 53 -8.20 5.28 11.63
CA THR A 53 -9.48 5.44 12.36
C THR A 53 -9.81 4.22 13.22
N VAL A 54 -9.20 3.06 12.92
CA VAL A 54 -9.35 1.85 13.72
C VAL A 54 -8.32 1.89 14.85
N THR A 55 -8.78 2.14 16.07
CA THR A 55 -7.94 2.29 17.27
C THR A 55 -7.06 1.06 17.53
N SER A 56 -5.80 1.26 17.91
CA SER A 56 -4.87 0.15 18.21
C SER A 56 -5.34 -0.77 19.33
N GLY A 57 -6.11 -0.24 20.30
CA GLY A 57 -6.70 -1.00 21.41
C GLY A 57 -7.93 -1.84 21.04
N SER A 58 -8.49 -1.64 19.84
CA SER A 58 -9.60 -2.45 19.34
C SER A 58 -9.11 -3.83 18.86
N GLN A 59 -10.00 -4.82 18.90
CA GLN A 59 -9.77 -6.13 18.27
C GLN A 59 -10.64 -6.23 17.00
N PRO A 60 -10.28 -5.52 15.92
CA PRO A 60 -11.10 -5.47 14.72
C PRO A 60 -11.15 -6.84 14.05
N SER A 61 -12.35 -7.27 13.71
CA SER A 61 -12.58 -8.49 12.94
C SER A 61 -12.34 -8.23 11.45
N LEU A 62 -12.23 -9.31 10.66
CA LEU A 62 -12.10 -9.20 9.20
C LEU A 62 -13.28 -8.42 8.57
N ASP A 63 -14.48 -8.55 9.15
CA ASP A 63 -15.70 -7.86 8.72
C ASP A 63 -15.59 -6.33 8.84
N THR A 64 -14.86 -5.85 9.86
CA THR A 64 -14.60 -4.41 10.03
C THR A 64 -13.84 -3.85 8.82
N PHE A 65 -12.80 -4.55 8.35
CA PHE A 65 -12.03 -4.14 7.18
C PHE A 65 -12.80 -4.34 5.87
N GLN A 66 -13.67 -5.34 5.81
CA GLN A 66 -14.54 -5.53 4.65
C GLN A 66 -15.56 -4.41 4.51
N SER A 67 -16.18 -4.00 5.62
CA SER A 67 -17.08 -2.85 5.69
C SER A 67 -16.36 -1.55 5.33
N LEU A 68 -15.15 -1.34 5.85
CA LEU A 68 -14.31 -0.17 5.52
C LEU A 68 -14.02 -0.07 4.02
N LEU A 69 -13.69 -1.19 3.39
CA LEU A 69 -13.41 -1.28 1.95
C LEU A 69 -14.65 -0.98 1.11
N GLN A 70 -15.82 -1.49 1.52
CA GLN A 70 -17.09 -1.24 0.83
C GLN A 70 -17.60 0.20 1.01
N GLN A 71 -17.31 0.83 2.15
CA GLN A 71 -17.71 2.22 2.42
C GLN A 71 -16.85 3.24 1.66
N HIS A 72 -15.61 2.90 1.34
CA HIS A 72 -14.66 3.80 0.69
C HIS A 72 -13.95 3.17 -0.52
N PRO A 73 -14.68 2.66 -1.53
CA PRO A 73 -14.08 1.97 -2.67
C PRO A 73 -13.16 2.86 -3.51
N ASP A 74 -13.37 4.18 -3.49
CA ASP A 74 -12.56 5.16 -4.22
C ASP A 74 -11.21 5.47 -3.55
N VAL A 75 -11.05 5.08 -2.28
CA VAL A 75 -9.85 5.33 -1.48
C VAL A 75 -8.93 4.12 -1.45
N PHE A 76 -9.47 2.92 -1.57
CA PHE A 76 -8.69 1.69 -1.56
C PHE A 76 -8.23 1.29 -2.96
N HIS A 77 -7.01 0.77 -3.05
CA HIS A 77 -6.54 0.21 -4.32
C HIS A 77 -7.42 -1.01 -4.71
N PRO A 78 -7.85 -1.16 -5.98
CA PRO A 78 -8.77 -2.24 -6.40
C PRO A 78 -8.27 -3.66 -6.13
N ALA A 79 -6.96 -3.84 -5.99
CA ALA A 79 -6.35 -5.13 -5.68
C ALA A 79 -6.37 -5.48 -4.18
N HIS A 80 -6.76 -4.55 -3.30
CA HIS A 80 -6.81 -4.78 -1.86
C HIS A 80 -8.04 -5.58 -1.46
N THR A 81 -7.85 -6.41 -0.44
CA THR A 81 -8.89 -7.22 0.18
C THR A 81 -8.97 -6.90 1.67
N ALA A 82 -10.06 -7.28 2.34
CA ALA A 82 -10.18 -7.13 3.79
C ALA A 82 -8.98 -7.75 4.54
N LYS A 83 -8.43 -8.86 4.02
CA LYS A 83 -7.25 -9.53 4.57
C LYS A 83 -5.98 -8.70 4.43
N THR A 84 -5.74 -8.08 3.27
CA THR A 84 -4.54 -7.24 3.08
C THR A 84 -4.61 -5.99 3.94
N LEU A 85 -5.80 -5.39 4.11
CA LEU A 85 -6.01 -4.27 5.02
C LEU A 85 -5.78 -4.66 6.48
N GLN A 86 -6.30 -5.81 6.92
CA GLN A 86 -6.05 -6.32 8.26
C GLN A 86 -4.56 -6.56 8.51
N CYS A 87 -3.84 -7.20 7.58
CA CYS A 87 -2.40 -7.39 7.69
C CYS A 87 -1.65 -6.05 7.76
N HIS A 88 -2.04 -5.08 6.93
CA HIS A 88 -1.42 -3.75 6.93
C HIS A 88 -1.67 -3.03 8.26
N TRP A 89 -2.89 -3.05 8.78
CA TRP A 89 -3.21 -2.47 10.09
C TRP A 89 -2.44 -3.14 11.24
N LEU A 90 -2.31 -4.47 11.23
CA LEU A 90 -1.49 -5.20 12.21
C LEU A 90 -0.02 -4.76 12.14
N LEU A 91 0.51 -4.55 10.94
CA LEU A 91 1.86 -4.07 10.72
C LEU A 91 2.03 -2.63 11.24
N MET A 92 1.06 -1.74 10.96
CA MET A 92 1.04 -0.38 11.50
C MET A 92 1.02 -0.40 13.03
N LYS A 93 0.19 -1.27 13.63
CA LYS A 93 0.13 -1.48 15.07
C LYS A 93 1.45 -2.00 15.63
N GLN A 94 2.09 -2.97 14.97
CA GLN A 94 3.36 -3.52 15.44
C GLN A 94 4.50 -2.48 15.42
N TYR A 95 4.52 -1.60 14.42
CA TYR A 95 5.55 -0.58 14.26
C TYR A 95 5.21 0.77 14.91
N HIS A 96 4.15 0.85 15.71
CA HIS A 96 3.71 2.11 16.35
C HIS A 96 3.42 3.24 15.34
N LEU A 97 2.85 2.88 14.19
CA LEU A 97 2.52 3.80 13.10
C LEU A 97 1.08 4.30 13.14
N LEU A 98 0.22 3.72 14.00
CA LEU A 98 -1.14 4.24 14.18
C LEU A 98 -1.11 5.56 14.97
N PRO A 99 -1.99 6.53 14.66
CA PRO A 99 -1.95 7.85 15.27
C PRO A 99 -2.23 7.85 16.78
N ASP A 100 -2.93 6.83 17.27
CA ASP A 100 -3.22 6.65 18.70
C ASP A 100 -2.07 5.99 19.48
N GLN A 101 -1.04 5.49 18.78
CA GLN A 101 0.14 4.90 19.40
C GLN A 101 1.14 6.00 19.76
N THR A 102 0.78 6.82 20.75
CA THR A 102 1.70 7.81 21.30
C THR A 102 2.85 7.08 21.99
N VAL A 103 4.06 7.22 21.46
CA VAL A 103 5.28 6.87 22.18
C VAL A 103 5.31 7.79 23.40
N GLN A 104 5.26 7.24 24.61
CA GLN A 104 5.51 8.08 25.78
C GLN A 104 6.87 8.76 25.56
N PRO A 105 6.97 10.09 25.73
CA PRO A 105 8.26 10.75 25.64
C PRO A 105 9.18 10.04 26.63
N MET A 106 10.30 9.50 26.11
CA MET A 106 11.32 8.82 26.89
C MET A 106 11.50 9.57 28.21
N PRO A 107 11.34 8.93 29.39
CA PRO A 107 11.47 9.61 30.66
C PRO A 107 12.84 10.31 30.69
N ARG A 108 12.85 11.64 30.57
CA ARG A 108 14.08 12.42 30.67
C ARG A 108 14.35 12.61 32.15
N GLY A 109 15.17 11.72 32.72
CA GLY A 109 15.75 11.90 34.05
C GLY A 109 15.32 10.85 35.07
N ASP A 110 16.32 10.14 35.58
CA ASP A 110 16.41 9.36 36.83
C ASP A 110 15.80 7.96 36.95
N HIS A 111 14.86 7.51 36.12
CA HIS A 111 14.41 6.09 36.13
C HIS A 111 14.47 5.48 34.72
N ILE A 112 15.69 5.32 34.20
CA ILE A 112 15.92 4.28 33.19
C ILE A 112 15.82 2.98 33.98
N LEU A 113 14.73 2.22 33.79
CA LEU A 113 14.66 0.83 34.23
C LEU A 113 15.90 0.14 33.68
N ASN A 114 16.87 -0.10 34.56
CA ASN A 114 18.08 -0.79 34.17
C ASN A 114 17.68 -2.22 33.82
N LEU A 115 18.39 -2.85 32.89
CA LEU A 115 18.10 -4.24 32.50
C LEU A 115 18.08 -5.19 33.72
N SER A 116 18.80 -4.83 34.79
CA SER A 116 18.80 -5.51 36.08
C SER A 116 17.46 -5.49 36.82
N ASP A 117 16.64 -4.43 36.73
CA ASP A 117 15.31 -4.42 37.36
C ASP A 117 14.34 -5.32 36.58
N ILE A 118 14.47 -5.39 35.25
CA ILE A 118 13.60 -6.20 34.39
C ILE A 118 13.86 -7.70 34.62
N GLU A 119 15.10 -8.11 34.88
CA GLU A 119 15.45 -9.50 35.21
C GLU A 119 14.91 -9.94 36.58
N ASP A 120 14.77 -9.03 37.56
CA ASP A 120 14.23 -9.35 38.89
C ASP A 120 12.72 -9.61 38.83
N PHE A 121 11.97 -8.85 38.02
CA PHE A 121 10.53 -9.09 37.80
C PHE A 121 10.24 -10.37 37.02
N MET A 122 11.16 -10.85 36.17
CA MET A 122 10.97 -12.09 35.41
C MET A 122 11.30 -13.36 36.22
N ASN A 123 12.14 -13.25 37.26
CA ASN A 123 12.50 -14.40 38.10
C ASN A 123 11.46 -14.69 39.20
N ASP A 124 10.64 -13.71 39.60
CA ASP A 124 9.63 -13.89 40.65
C ASP A 124 8.37 -14.67 40.17
N GLU A 125 8.26 -14.94 38.86
CA GLU A 125 7.15 -15.69 38.26
C GLU A 125 7.40 -17.22 38.21
N ASP A 126 8.55 -17.71 38.72
CA ASP A 126 8.91 -19.14 38.76
C ASP A 126 8.85 -19.79 40.18
N ILE A 127 8.14 -19.20 41.14
CA ILE A 127 7.90 -19.87 42.43
C ILE A 127 6.41 -19.86 42.81
N GLY A 128 5.66 -20.77 42.18
CA GLY A 128 4.30 -21.18 42.56
C GLY A 128 4.14 -22.68 42.51
#